data_AF-A0A7C2DES2-F1
#
_entry.id   AF-A0A7C2DES2-F1
#
_cell.length_a   1.000
_cell.length_b   1.000
_cell.length_c   1.000
_cell.angle_alpha   90.00
_cell.angle_beta   90.00
_cell.angle_gamma   90.00
#
_symmetry.space_group_name_H-M   'P 1'
#
loop_
_entity.id
_entity.type
_entity.pdbx_description
1 polymer ?
#
loop_
_entity_poly.entity_id
_entity_poly.type
_entity_poly.pdbx_seq_one_letter_code
_entity_poly.pdbx_strand_id
1 'polypeptide(L)'
;MKHFRFSLHALWVLRGQQEELARRRLADSLRAVETAAARVRETEAMLARAADAFLQDLAAAAPAGGLQPHRLWMQQLQALLRQRLASWQAAREAAAERWQELLRARRDREILDRYRERQWQSWQLACQRLEQKQLDELAQRRRAWTVAPAAKPALRTVSRP
;
A
#
# COMPACT_ATOMS: atom_id res chain seq x y z
N MET A 1 16.33 -27.23 -14.45
CA MET A 1 15.77 -27.20 -13.08
C MET A 1 14.34 -26.68 -13.13
N LYS A 2 13.45 -27.12 -12.23
CA LYS A 2 12.07 -26.59 -12.18
C LYS A 2 12.10 -25.14 -11.66
N HIS A 3 11.47 -24.22 -12.39
CA HIS A 3 11.34 -22.82 -11.97
C HIS A 3 10.51 -22.69 -10.69
N PHE A 4 10.83 -21.70 -9.85
CA PHE A 4 10.03 -21.36 -8.68
C PHE A 4 8.62 -20.95 -9.10
N ARG A 5 7.61 -21.48 -8.41
CA ARG A 5 6.21 -21.08 -8.59
C ARG A 5 5.61 -20.78 -7.23
N PHE A 6 5.16 -19.54 -7.04
CA PHE A 6 4.49 -19.15 -5.81
C PHE A 6 3.03 -19.59 -5.86
N SER A 7 2.67 -20.51 -4.96
CA SER A 7 1.33 -21.12 -4.88
C SER A 7 0.19 -20.10 -4.72
N LEU A 8 0.44 -18.96 -4.06
CA LEU A 8 -0.56 -17.92 -3.79
C LEU A 8 -0.40 -16.69 -4.69
N HIS A 9 0.17 -16.85 -5.89
CA HIS A 9 0.43 -15.72 -6.79
C HIS A 9 -0.83 -14.93 -7.17
N ALA A 10 -1.93 -15.61 -7.50
CA ALA A 10 -3.20 -14.95 -7.82
C ALA A 10 -3.72 -14.10 -6.65
N LEU A 11 -3.63 -14.62 -5.42
CA LEU A 11 -4.02 -13.90 -4.21
C LEU A 11 -3.10 -12.68 -3.97
N TRP A 12 -1.80 -12.82 -4.21
CA TRP A 12 -0.85 -11.71 -4.09
C TRP A 12 -1.16 -10.57 -5.06
N VAL A 13 -1.45 -10.90 -6.32
CA VAL A 13 -1.89 -9.91 -7.33
C VAL A 13 -3.17 -9.21 -6.88
N LEU A 14 -4.17 -9.97 -6.41
CA LEU A 14 -5.43 -9.41 -5.92
C LEU A 14 -5.21 -8.44 -4.74
N ARG A 15 -4.37 -8.81 -3.77
CA ARG A 15 -4.06 -7.92 -2.63
C ARG A 15 -3.30 -6.66 -3.05
N GLY A 16 -2.42 -6.76 -4.05
CA GLY A 16 -1.80 -5.59 -4.66
C GLY A 16 -2.81 -4.65 -5.31
N GLN A 17 -3.80 -5.19 -6.04
CA GLN A 17 -4.88 -4.40 -6.64
C GLN A 17 -5.79 -3.75 -5.57
N GLN A 18 -6.08 -4.47 -4.49
CA GLN A 18 -6.89 -3.95 -3.37
C GLN A 18 -6.18 -2.79 -2.66
N GLU A 19 -4.86 -2.88 -2.43
CA GLU A 19 -4.07 -1.79 -1.86
C GLU A 19 -4.10 -0.55 -2.78
N GLU A 20 -3.90 -0.75 -4.08
CA GLU A 20 -3.91 0.35 -5.06
C GLU A 20 -5.30 1.02 -5.14
N LEU A 21 -6.37 0.23 -5.09
CA LEU A 21 -7.74 0.74 -5.01
C LEU A 21 -7.96 1.56 -3.73
N ALA A 22 -7.51 1.05 -2.57
CA ALA A 22 -7.62 1.76 -1.29
C ALA A 22 -6.84 3.09 -1.32
N ARG A 23 -5.66 3.10 -1.96
CA ARG A 23 -4.85 4.30 -2.15
C ARG A 23 -5.56 5.36 -2.97
N ARG A 24 -6.21 4.96 -4.08
CA ARG A 24 -7.00 5.87 -4.92
C ARG A 24 -8.19 6.45 -4.15
N ARG A 25 -8.94 5.60 -3.46
CA ARG A 25 -10.07 6.03 -2.61
C ARG A 25 -9.65 7.03 -1.53
N LEU A 26 -8.49 6.80 -0.91
CA LEU A 26 -7.94 7.76 0.05
C LEU A 26 -7.62 9.09 -0.64
N ALA A 27 -6.94 9.08 -1.78
CA ALA A 27 -6.63 10.30 -2.53
C ALA A 27 -7.90 11.09 -2.89
N ASP A 28 -8.94 10.41 -3.35
CA ASP A 28 -10.24 11.03 -3.66
C ASP A 28 -10.89 11.63 -2.41
N SER A 29 -10.82 10.93 -1.27
CA SER A 29 -11.36 11.44 0.01
C SER A 29 -10.59 12.67 0.51
N LEU A 30 -9.28 12.75 0.32
CA LEU A 30 -8.47 13.91 0.68
C LEU A 30 -8.83 15.12 -0.19
N ARG A 31 -9.01 14.93 -1.50
CA ARG A 31 -9.51 15.98 -2.40
C ARG A 31 -10.89 16.48 -1.98
N ALA A 32 -11.76 15.58 -1.52
CA ALA A 32 -13.08 15.96 -1.01
C ALA A 32 -12.98 16.81 0.27
N VAL A 33 -12.07 16.46 1.19
CA VAL A 33 -11.77 17.25 2.39
C VAL A 33 -11.27 18.64 2.03
N GLU A 34 -10.32 18.75 1.10
CA GLU A 34 -9.78 20.02 0.64
C GLU A 34 -10.86 20.91 0.00
N THR A 35 -11.70 20.31 -0.86
CA THR A 35 -12.81 21.00 -1.50
C THR A 35 -13.83 21.50 -0.48
N ALA A 36 -14.16 20.68 0.53
CA ALA A 36 -15.08 21.07 1.61
C ALA A 36 -14.48 22.18 2.48
N ALA A 37 -13.18 22.11 2.79
CA ALA A 37 -12.47 23.15 3.53
C ALA A 37 -12.44 24.48 2.76
N ALA A 38 -12.24 24.45 1.44
CA ALA A 38 -12.28 25.64 0.60
C ALA A 38 -13.67 26.32 0.65
N ARG A 39 -14.75 25.54 0.59
CA ARG A 39 -16.13 26.06 0.70
C ARG A 39 -16.42 26.68 2.07
N VAL A 40 -15.86 26.13 3.15
CA VAL A 40 -15.94 26.72 4.49
C VAL A 40 -15.28 28.11 4.48
N ARG A 41 -14.02 28.19 4.02
CA ARG A 41 -13.27 29.46 3.95
C ARG A 41 -13.96 30.50 3.09
N GLU A 42 -14.52 30.10 1.96
CA GLU A 42 -15.29 30.98 1.08
C GLU A 42 -16.50 31.56 1.81
N THR A 43 -17.25 30.72 2.53
CA THR A 43 -18.44 31.16 3.29
C THR A 43 -18.06 32.07 4.45
N GLU A 44 -16.95 31.78 5.15
CA GLU A 44 -16.39 32.66 6.19
C GLU A 44 -16.01 34.03 5.62
N ALA A 45 -15.35 34.06 4.45
CA ALA A 45 -15.00 35.31 3.77
C ALA A 45 -16.23 36.09 3.29
N MET A 46 -17.31 35.40 2.87
CA MET A 46 -18.59 36.05 2.57
C MET A 46 -19.23 36.66 3.82
N LEU A 47 -19.18 35.94 4.95
CA LEU A 47 -19.73 36.41 6.23
C LEU A 47 -18.96 37.64 6.74
N ALA A 48 -17.62 37.63 6.65
CA ALA A 48 -16.78 38.76 7.02
C ALA A 48 -17.14 40.00 6.17
N ARG A 49 -17.21 39.86 4.84
CA ARG A 49 -17.62 40.95 3.94
C ARG A 49 -19.02 41.48 4.25
N ALA A 50 -19.97 40.59 4.57
CA ALA A 50 -21.32 41.00 4.95
C ALA A 50 -21.36 41.76 6.28
N ALA A 51 -20.51 41.37 7.24
CA ALA A 51 -20.35 42.08 8.51
C ALA A 51 -19.71 43.46 8.31
N ASP A 52 -18.67 43.56 7.47
CA ASP A 52 -18.03 44.84 7.15
C ASP A 52 -19.02 45.80 6.47
N ALA A 53 -19.80 45.33 5.49
CA ALA A 53 -20.84 46.12 4.85
C ALA A 53 -21.90 46.59 5.86
N PHE A 54 -22.34 45.70 6.76
CA PHE A 54 -23.27 46.08 7.83
C PHE A 54 -22.71 47.19 8.73
N LEU A 55 -21.43 47.11 9.10
CA LEU A 55 -20.76 48.12 9.93
C LEU A 55 -20.63 49.46 9.19
N GLN A 56 -20.35 49.44 7.89
CA GLN A 56 -20.28 50.64 7.05
C GLN A 56 -21.64 51.35 6.97
N ASP A 57 -22.71 50.61 6.70
CA ASP A 57 -24.06 51.18 6.63
C ASP A 57 -24.54 51.67 7.99
N LEU A 58 -24.16 50.99 9.07
CA LEU A 58 -24.41 51.45 10.44
C LEU A 58 -23.68 52.76 10.73
N ALA A 59 -22.40 52.89 10.34
CA ALA A 59 -21.61 54.10 10.50
C ALA A 59 -22.16 55.27 9.65
N ALA A 60 -22.78 54.97 8.51
CA ALA A 60 -23.45 55.95 7.66
C ALA A 60 -24.84 56.38 8.19
N ALA A 61 -25.22 55.93 9.39
CA ALA A 61 -26.53 56.16 10.01
C ALA A 61 -27.71 55.72 9.11
N ALA A 62 -27.54 54.61 8.39
CA ALA A 62 -28.60 54.04 7.56
C ALA A 62 -29.86 53.77 8.41
N PRO A 63 -31.06 54.04 7.87
CA PRO A 63 -32.31 53.77 8.56
C PRO A 63 -32.43 52.28 8.88
N ALA A 64 -33.09 51.95 9.99
CA ALA A 64 -33.22 50.56 10.47
C ALA A 64 -33.76 49.58 9.42
N GLY A 65 -34.63 50.05 8.52
CA GLY A 65 -35.14 49.25 7.38
C GLY A 65 -34.05 48.83 6.38
N GLY A 66 -32.99 49.63 6.22
CA GLY A 66 -31.83 49.30 5.38
C GLY A 66 -30.87 48.30 6.03
N LEU A 67 -30.86 48.19 7.36
CA LEU A 67 -30.01 47.25 8.10
C LEU A 67 -30.60 45.84 8.22
N GLN A 68 -31.92 45.70 8.10
CA GLN A 68 -32.62 44.42 8.24
C GLN A 68 -32.21 43.38 7.18
N PRO A 69 -32.04 43.73 5.88
CA PRO A 69 -31.53 42.81 4.86
C PRO A 69 -30.15 42.22 5.20
N HIS A 70 -29.24 43.04 5.74
CA HIS A 70 -27.90 42.58 6.13
C HIS A 70 -27.97 41.53 7.24
N ARG A 71 -28.81 41.75 8.25
CA ARG A 71 -29.02 40.79 9.35
C ARG A 71 -29.56 39.45 8.83
N LEU A 72 -30.57 39.49 7.95
CA LEU A 72 -31.14 38.28 7.36
C LEU A 72 -30.10 37.54 6.52
N TRP A 73 -29.33 38.26 5.71
CA TRP A 73 -28.28 37.68 4.88
C TRP A 73 -27.17 37.03 5.73
N MET A 74 -26.70 37.71 6.78
CA MET A 74 -25.72 37.15 7.72
C MET A 74 -26.24 35.90 8.43
N GLN A 75 -27.52 35.86 8.83
CA GLN A 75 -28.13 34.66 9.42
C GLN A 75 -28.13 33.49 8.44
N GLN A 76 -28.46 33.73 7.16
CA GLN A 76 -28.40 32.70 6.12
C GLN A 76 -26.97 32.20 5.89
N LEU A 77 -25.98 33.11 5.86
CA LEU A 77 -24.56 32.75 5.75
C LEU A 77 -24.07 31.94 6.95
N GLN A 78 -24.51 32.28 8.17
CA GLN A 78 -24.19 31.49 9.36
C GLN A 78 -24.79 30.08 9.31
N ALA A 79 -26.04 29.94 8.85
CA ALA A 79 -26.66 28.64 8.66
C ALA A 79 -25.92 27.81 7.60
N LEU A 80 -25.56 28.43 6.48
CA LEU A 80 -24.76 27.81 5.43
C LEU A 80 -23.39 27.38 5.95
N LEU A 81 -22.71 28.23 6.73
CA LEU A 81 -21.40 27.93 7.31
C LEU A 81 -21.48 26.70 8.21
N ARG A 82 -22.51 26.59 9.08
CA ARG A 82 -22.73 25.40 9.91
C ARG A 82 -22.90 24.14 9.06
N GLN A 83 -23.67 24.21 7.98
CA GLN A 83 -23.84 23.09 7.06
C GLN A 83 -22.52 22.70 6.37
N ARG A 84 -21.72 23.68 5.93
CA ARG A 84 -20.41 23.44 5.29
C ARG A 84 -19.40 22.85 6.26
N LEU A 85 -19.38 23.31 7.52
CA LEU A 85 -18.55 22.75 8.58
C LEU A 85 -18.90 21.29 8.88
N ALA A 86 -20.20 20.97 8.98
CA ALA A 86 -20.65 19.59 9.15
C ALA A 86 -20.22 18.71 7.96
N SER A 87 -20.36 19.20 6.72
CA SER A 87 -19.89 18.50 5.53
C SER A 87 -18.38 18.29 5.50
N TRP A 88 -17.60 19.28 5.97
CA TRP A 88 -16.14 19.16 6.08
C TRP A 88 -15.73 18.14 7.13
N GLN A 89 -16.40 18.13 8.30
CA GLN A 89 -16.17 17.13 9.34
C GLN A 89 -16.48 15.71 8.83
N ALA A 90 -17.63 15.50 8.20
CA ALA A 90 -17.98 14.22 7.61
C ALA A 90 -16.96 13.75 6.55
N ALA A 91 -16.46 14.68 5.71
CA ALA A 91 -15.42 14.35 4.74
C ALA A 91 -14.10 13.92 5.44
N ARG A 92 -13.74 14.56 6.57
CA ARG A 92 -12.54 14.20 7.34
C ARG A 92 -12.68 12.82 7.99
N GLU A 93 -13.85 12.51 8.55
CA GLU A 93 -14.15 11.19 9.11
C GLU A 93 -14.06 10.12 8.03
N ALA A 94 -14.68 10.34 6.87
CA ALA A 94 -14.59 9.44 5.73
C ALA A 94 -13.13 9.23 5.28
N ALA A 95 -12.31 10.28 5.23
CA ALA A 95 -10.89 10.16 4.89
C ALA A 95 -10.10 9.33 5.93
N ALA A 96 -10.43 9.47 7.22
CA ALA A 96 -9.84 8.66 8.28
C ALA A 96 -10.21 7.18 8.14
N GLU A 97 -11.45 6.86 7.77
CA GLU A 97 -11.86 5.49 7.46
C GLU A 97 -11.08 4.92 6.26
N ARG A 98 -10.95 5.68 5.17
CA ARG A 98 -10.16 5.26 4.00
C ARG A 98 -8.69 5.05 4.32
N TRP A 99 -8.14 5.84 5.24
CA TRP A 99 -6.78 5.63 5.74
C TRP A 99 -6.65 4.28 6.46
N GLN A 100 -7.61 3.94 7.33
CA GLN A 100 -7.62 2.63 7.99
C GLN A 100 -7.78 1.47 7.00
N GLU A 101 -8.62 1.62 5.98
CA GLU A 101 -8.76 0.63 4.89
C GLU A 101 -7.42 0.39 4.17
N LEU A 102 -6.69 1.46 3.85
CA LEU A 102 -5.36 1.35 3.22
C LEU A 102 -4.36 0.63 4.13
N LEU A 103 -4.35 0.94 5.43
CA LEU A 103 -3.46 0.26 6.38
C LEU A 103 -3.75 -1.25 6.46
N ARG A 104 -5.03 -1.63 6.46
CA ARG A 104 -5.44 -3.05 6.44
C ARG A 104 -4.99 -3.73 5.14
N ALA A 105 -5.23 -3.10 3.99
CA ALA A 105 -4.83 -3.64 2.69
C ALA A 105 -3.30 -3.81 2.58
N ARG A 106 -2.52 -2.86 3.12
CA ARG A 106 -1.06 -2.97 3.22
C ARG A 106 -0.62 -4.13 4.08
N ARG A 107 -1.20 -4.27 5.26
CA ARG A 107 -0.88 -5.36 6.17
C ARG A 107 -1.16 -6.73 5.54
N ASP A 108 -2.31 -6.87 4.87
CA ASP A 108 -2.68 -8.11 4.16
C ASP A 108 -1.66 -8.45 3.06
N ARG A 109 -1.19 -7.44 2.32
CA ARG A 109 -0.15 -7.62 1.28
C ARG A 109 1.20 -7.99 1.89
N GLU A 110 1.63 -7.30 2.94
CA GLU A 110 2.92 -7.55 3.60
C GLU A 110 3.03 -8.99 4.14
N ILE A 111 1.92 -9.55 4.64
CA ILE A 111 1.87 -10.95 5.08
C ILE A 111 2.19 -11.89 3.91
N LEU A 112 1.60 -11.64 2.73
CA LEU A 112 1.84 -12.45 1.55
C LEU A 112 3.24 -12.25 0.98
N ASP A 113 3.78 -11.02 1.03
CA ASP A 113 5.16 -10.74 0.62
C ASP A 113 6.15 -11.53 1.48
N ARG A 114 6.00 -11.49 2.82
CA ARG A 114 6.83 -12.27 3.74
C ARG A 114 6.69 -13.77 3.50
N TYR A 115 5.48 -14.25 3.24
CA TYR A 115 5.27 -15.66 2.94
C TYR A 115 5.93 -16.09 1.62
N ARG A 116 5.82 -15.26 0.57
CA ARG A 116 6.49 -15.48 -0.71
C ARG A 116 8.01 -15.55 -0.55
N GLU A 117 8.58 -14.63 0.21
CA GLU A 117 10.02 -14.59 0.47
C GLU A 117 10.51 -15.84 1.21
N ARG A 118 9.77 -16.33 2.21
CA ARG A 118 10.08 -17.60 2.87
C ARG A 118 10.01 -18.80 1.92
N GLN A 119 8.99 -18.87 1.07
CA GLN A 119 8.90 -19.94 0.06
C GLN A 119 10.06 -19.88 -0.93
N TRP A 120 10.45 -18.67 -1.35
CA TRP A 120 11.59 -18.45 -2.23
C TRP A 120 12.90 -18.93 -1.61
N GLN A 121 13.19 -18.54 -0.36
CA GLN A 121 14.37 -18.98 0.37
C GLN A 121 14.41 -20.52 0.51
N SER A 122 13.28 -21.15 0.86
CA SER A 122 13.19 -22.61 0.94
C SER A 122 13.47 -23.29 -0.39
N TRP A 123 12.98 -22.72 -1.51
CA TRP A 123 13.25 -23.25 -2.83
C TRP A 123 14.73 -23.10 -3.22
N GLN A 124 15.35 -21.95 -2.93
CA GLN A 124 16.78 -21.74 -3.18
C GLN A 124 17.65 -22.74 -2.42
N LEU A 125 17.36 -22.97 -1.13
CA LEU A 125 18.07 -23.97 -0.33
C LEU A 125 17.90 -25.39 -0.88
N ALA A 126 16.71 -25.74 -1.38
CA ALA A 126 16.48 -27.02 -2.02
C ALA A 126 17.28 -27.18 -3.33
N CYS A 127 17.34 -26.14 -4.15
CA CYS A 127 18.15 -26.12 -5.37
C CYS A 127 19.63 -26.30 -5.06
N GLN A 128 20.18 -25.54 -4.10
CA GLN A 128 21.58 -25.65 -3.67
C GLN A 128 21.91 -27.07 -3.16
N ARG A 129 21.02 -27.68 -2.37
CA ARG A 129 21.20 -29.06 -1.90
C ARG A 129 21.19 -30.07 -3.05
N LEU A 130 20.36 -29.87 -4.07
CA LEU A 130 20.33 -30.76 -5.24
C LEU A 130 21.59 -30.61 -6.09
N GLU A 131 22.07 -29.37 -6.29
CA GLU A 131 23.33 -29.08 -6.99
C GLU A 131 24.51 -29.74 -6.27
N GLN A 132 24.61 -29.57 -4.95
CA GLN A 132 25.66 -30.18 -4.16
C GLN A 132 25.65 -31.71 -4.28
N LYS A 133 24.48 -32.35 -4.19
CA LYS A 133 24.35 -33.80 -4.38
C LYS A 133 24.84 -34.24 -5.76
N GLN A 134 24.47 -33.52 -6.82
CA GLN A 134 24.92 -33.83 -8.17
C GLN A 134 26.44 -33.71 -8.32
N LEU A 135 27.06 -32.69 -7.72
CA LEU A 135 28.51 -32.52 -7.70
C LEU A 135 29.20 -33.65 -6.93
N ASP A 136 28.66 -34.03 -5.77
CA ASP A 136 29.20 -35.12 -4.95
C ASP A 136 29.13 -36.46 -5.69
N GLU A 137 28.01 -36.76 -6.36
CA GLU A 137 27.85 -37.96 -7.19
C GLU A 137 28.86 -38.00 -8.35
N LEU A 138 29.06 -36.87 -9.04
CA LEU A 138 30.08 -36.76 -10.11
C LEU A 138 31.49 -36.97 -9.56
N ALA A 139 31.81 -36.40 -8.39
CA ALA A 139 33.09 -36.59 -7.74
C ALA A 139 33.33 -38.07 -7.34
N GLN A 140 32.31 -38.76 -6.83
CA GLN A 140 32.38 -40.19 -6.52
C GLN A 140 32.60 -41.04 -7.78
N ARG A 141 31.87 -40.77 -8.87
CA ARG A 141 32.05 -41.48 -10.15
C ARG A 141 33.45 -41.27 -10.72
N ARG A 142 33.98 -40.04 -10.64
CA ARG A 142 35.35 -39.72 -11.07
C ARG A 142 36.39 -40.49 -10.25
N ARG A 143 36.22 -40.55 -8.92
CA ARG A 143 37.09 -41.33 -8.04
C ARG A 143 37.04 -42.82 -8.37
N ALA A 144 35.85 -43.38 -8.59
CA ALA A 144 35.68 -44.78 -8.99
C ALA A 144 36.38 -45.12 -10.32
N TRP A 145 36.39 -44.21 -11.30
CA TRP A 145 37.12 -44.37 -12.55
C TRP A 145 38.64 -44.32 -12.36
N THR A 146 39.15 -43.46 -11.48
CA THR A 146 40.60 -43.37 -11.21
C THR A 146 41.15 -44.52 -10.36
N VAL A 147 40.30 -45.27 -9.64
CA VAL A 147 40.68 -46.39 -8.75
C VAL A 147 40.35 -47.75 -9.39
N ALA A 148 40.19 -47.82 -10.72
CA ALA A 148 40.10 -49.11 -11.41
C ALA A 148 41.33 -49.99 -11.05
N PRO A 149 41.13 -51.22 -10.54
CA PRO A 149 42.22 -51.97 -9.93
C PRO A 149 43.25 -52.39 -10.97
N ALA A 150 44.52 -52.10 -10.67
CA ALA A 150 45.64 -52.76 -11.32
C ALA A 150 45.41 -54.28 -11.26
N ALA A 151 45.21 -54.91 -12.42
CA ALA A 151 45.09 -56.34 -12.56
C ALA A 151 46.31 -57.00 -11.89
N LYS A 152 46.09 -57.84 -10.87
CA LYS A 152 47.15 -58.66 -10.26
C LYS A 152 47.80 -59.51 -11.37
N PRO A 153 49.10 -59.39 -11.66
CA PRO A 153 49.76 -60.34 -12.52
C PRO A 153 49.81 -61.69 -11.79
N ALA A 154 49.19 -62.71 -12.40
CA ALA A 154 49.30 -64.09 -11.95
C ALA A 154 50.77 -64.52 -12.06
N LEU A 155 51.44 -64.70 -10.93
CA LEU A 155 52.75 -65.33 -10.86
C LEU A 155 52.61 -66.79 -11.29
N ARG A 156 52.96 -67.09 -12.55
CA ARG A 156 53.18 -68.46 -13.02
C ARG A 156 54.46 -68.99 -12.35
N THR A 157 54.31 -69.84 -11.36
CA THR A 157 55.35 -70.78 -10.93
C THR A 157 55.53 -71.81 -12.04
N VAL A 158 56.57 -71.65 -12.86
CA VAL A 158 57.04 -72.73 -13.75
C VAL A 158 58.12 -73.49 -13.01
N SER A 159 57.82 -74.75 -12.73
CA SER A 159 58.72 -75.71 -12.13
C SER A 159 59.80 -76.16 -13.12
N ARG A 160 61.00 -76.38 -12.59
CA ARG A 160 62.23 -76.92 -13.21
C ARG A 160 62.02 -78.28 -13.91
N PRO A 161 62.93 -78.65 -14.82
CA PRO A 161 64.09 -79.46 -14.41
C PRO A 161 65.44 -78.74 -14.58
#